data_AF-A0A1I1SU65-F1
#
_entry.id   AF-A0A1I1SU65-F1
#
_cell.length_a   1.000
_cell.length_b   1.000
_cell.length_c   1.000
_cell.angle_alpha   90.00
_cell.angle_beta   90.00
_cell.angle_gamma   90.00
#
_symmetry.space_group_name_H-M   'P 1'
#
loop_
_entity.id
_entity.type
_entity.pdbx_description
1 polymer ?
#
loop_
_entity_poly.entity_id
_entity_poly.type
_entity_poly.pdbx_seq_one_letter_code
_entity_poly.pdbx_strand_id
1 'polypeptide(L)'
;MKHNNLIPILLATSLFSGCSSVSSISVNKVQGAKTQLTVDINGVESAKGQLLVYLHDNSASYYSDDDFDLNSIKFFKRLIIEPQFPFTQVIFENIPAGNYAVSVIHDEDKNGTLSRMIFPFAGMPSEPYGLSNDIYSNFTKGPFEDALIQVTAPDYKVSLTLNSHLSKMTGL
;
A
#
# COMPACT_ATOMS: atom_id res chain seq x y z
N MET A 1 -36.84 24.34 -53.10
CA MET A 1 -35.54 23.69 -52.81
C MET A 1 -34.84 24.45 -51.70
N LYS A 2 -34.84 23.91 -50.48
CA LYS A 2 -33.67 23.91 -49.58
C LYS A 2 -33.96 22.92 -48.46
N HIS A 3 -33.09 21.94 -48.44
CA HIS A 3 -33.06 20.74 -47.63
C HIS A 3 -32.32 21.04 -46.32
N ASN A 4 -32.50 20.16 -45.33
CA ASN A 4 -31.54 19.79 -44.28
C ASN A 4 -31.53 20.64 -42.98
N ASN A 5 -31.29 20.07 -41.79
CA ASN A 5 -31.14 18.69 -41.34
C ASN A 5 -31.30 18.67 -39.81
N LEU A 6 -31.92 17.62 -39.29
CA LEU A 6 -31.91 17.25 -37.87
C LEU A 6 -30.48 16.84 -37.46
N ILE A 7 -29.95 17.42 -36.40
CA ILE A 7 -28.74 16.94 -35.70
C ILE A 7 -29.23 16.14 -34.48
N PRO A 8 -29.06 14.81 -34.42
CA PRO A 8 -29.20 14.11 -33.16
C PRO A 8 -27.93 14.36 -32.34
N ILE A 9 -28.08 15.02 -31.19
CA ILE A 9 -27.03 15.18 -30.20
C ILE A 9 -26.72 13.80 -29.63
N LEU A 10 -25.56 13.27 -29.99
CA LEU A 10 -25.00 12.04 -29.44
C LEU A 10 -24.60 12.32 -27.98
N LEU A 11 -25.39 11.81 -27.03
CA LEU A 11 -25.07 11.87 -25.61
C LEU A 11 -23.94 10.87 -25.33
N ALA A 12 -22.70 11.33 -25.44
CA ALA A 12 -21.52 10.58 -25.03
C ALA A 12 -21.52 10.48 -23.50
N THR A 13 -21.88 9.31 -22.96
CA THR A 13 -21.72 9.00 -21.55
C THR A 13 -20.23 8.84 -21.25
N SER A 14 -19.64 9.88 -20.66
CA SER A 14 -18.27 9.84 -20.15
C SER A 14 -18.19 8.88 -18.97
N LEU A 15 -17.75 7.65 -19.21
CA LEU A 15 -17.22 6.79 -18.17
C LEU A 15 -15.89 7.41 -17.71
N PHE A 16 -15.91 8.21 -16.65
CA PHE A 16 -14.71 8.54 -15.90
C PHE A 16 -14.27 7.29 -15.13
N SER A 17 -13.63 6.35 -15.84
CA SER A 17 -12.75 5.39 -15.19
C SER A 17 -11.56 6.20 -14.67
N GLY A 18 -11.60 6.55 -13.39
CA GLY A 18 -10.48 7.20 -12.70
C GLY A 18 -9.27 6.27 -12.71
N CYS A 19 -8.45 6.37 -13.77
CA CYS A 19 -7.14 5.74 -13.80
C CYS A 19 -6.25 6.52 -12.85
N SER A 20 -6.15 6.08 -11.60
CA SER A 20 -5.17 6.61 -10.66
C SER A 20 -3.78 6.44 -11.27
N SER A 21 -3.23 7.54 -11.79
CA SER A 21 -1.97 7.54 -12.50
C SER A 21 -0.86 7.34 -11.48
N VAL A 22 -0.15 6.21 -11.56
CA VAL A 22 1.03 5.97 -10.71
C VAL A 22 2.17 6.93 -11.11
N SER A 23 2.93 7.41 -10.12
CA SER A 23 4.03 8.37 -10.31
C SER A 23 5.28 7.90 -9.59
N SER A 24 6.43 7.95 -10.27
CA SER A 24 7.75 7.66 -9.68
C SER A 24 8.44 8.88 -9.08
N ILE A 25 7.77 10.04 -9.10
CA ILE A 25 8.34 11.28 -8.56
C ILE A 25 7.99 11.35 -7.07
N SER A 26 9.02 11.54 -6.24
CA SER A 26 8.85 11.75 -4.81
C SER A 26 7.91 12.93 -4.49
N VAL A 27 7.04 12.75 -3.52
CA VAL A 27 6.20 13.81 -2.94
C VAL A 27 7.02 14.77 -2.07
N ASN A 28 8.20 14.34 -1.60
CA ASN A 28 9.10 15.14 -0.80
C ASN A 28 10.00 16.01 -1.69
N LYS A 29 9.62 17.28 -1.86
CA LYS A 29 10.38 18.23 -2.70
C LYS A 29 11.59 18.86 -2.01
N VAL A 30 11.60 18.84 -0.69
CA VAL A 30 12.67 19.39 0.15
C VAL A 30 13.16 18.30 1.08
N GLN A 31 14.48 18.21 1.26
CA GLN A 31 15.06 17.26 2.18
C GLN A 31 14.85 17.72 3.63
N GLY A 32 14.10 16.95 4.41
CA GLY A 32 13.95 17.19 5.84
C GLY A 32 15.17 16.76 6.66
N ALA A 33 15.18 17.15 7.94
CA ALA A 33 16.18 16.70 8.90
C ALA A 33 16.15 15.18 9.07
N LYS A 34 17.29 14.56 9.43
CA LYS A 34 17.33 13.12 9.69
C LYS A 34 16.50 12.77 10.92
N THR A 35 15.73 11.69 10.82
CA THR A 35 14.80 11.20 11.84
C THR A 35 14.77 9.67 11.86
N GLN A 36 14.12 9.12 12.89
CA GLN A 36 13.77 7.72 13.03
C GLN A 36 12.25 7.55 12.91
N LEU A 37 11.79 6.60 12.09
CA LEU A 37 10.40 6.19 12.05
C LEU A 37 10.23 4.81 12.70
N THR A 38 9.48 4.75 13.78
CA THR A 38 9.03 3.49 14.41
C THR A 38 7.65 3.12 13.87
N VAL A 39 7.52 1.89 13.38
CA VAL A 39 6.27 1.31 12.89
C VAL A 39 5.86 0.19 13.84
N ASP A 40 4.74 0.40 14.51
CA ASP A 40 4.11 -0.55 15.42
C ASP A 40 3.06 -1.36 14.61
N ILE A 41 3.35 -2.63 14.33
CA ILE A 41 2.54 -3.51 13.47
C ILE A 41 1.69 -4.43 14.37
N ASN A 42 0.38 -4.20 14.37
CA ASN A 42 -0.60 -4.99 15.11
C ASN A 42 -1.26 -6.04 14.22
N GLY A 43 -2.01 -6.97 14.80
CA GLY A 43 -2.80 -7.96 14.04
C GLY A 43 -1.93 -9.01 13.35
N VAL A 44 -0.70 -9.21 13.82
CA VAL A 44 0.12 -10.34 13.35
C VAL A 44 -0.51 -11.60 13.92
N GLU A 45 -0.97 -12.52 13.06
CA GLU A 45 -1.68 -13.74 13.48
C GLU A 45 -0.75 -14.96 13.59
N SER A 46 0.48 -14.84 13.09
CA SER A 46 1.42 -15.95 12.95
C SER A 46 2.88 -15.45 12.93
N ALA A 47 3.80 -16.21 13.52
CA ALA A 47 5.24 -15.93 13.46
C ALA A 47 5.93 -16.56 12.23
N LYS A 48 5.16 -17.20 11.35
CA LYS A 48 5.67 -17.88 10.15
C LYS A 48 6.03 -16.87 9.06
N GLY A 49 7.03 -17.19 8.25
CA GLY A 49 7.35 -16.41 7.05
C GLY A 49 8.15 -15.16 7.36
N GLN A 50 7.76 -14.04 6.76
CA GLN A 50 8.41 -12.74 6.89
C GLN A 50 7.41 -11.58 6.75
N LEU A 51 7.69 -10.46 7.40
CA LEU A 51 7.04 -9.18 7.12
C LEU A 51 7.88 -8.39 6.13
N LEU A 52 7.27 -8.05 5.01
CA LEU A 52 7.82 -7.11 4.04
C LEU A 52 7.28 -5.71 4.36
N VAL A 53 8.12 -4.85 4.92
CA VAL A 53 7.74 -3.49 5.37
C VAL A 53 8.33 -2.47 4.41
N TYR A 54 7.46 -1.77 3.69
CA TYR A 54 7.82 -0.77 2.69
C TYR A 54 7.54 0.63 3.18
N LEU A 55 8.50 1.51 2.91
CA LEU A 55 8.36 2.94 3.02
C LEU A 55 8.33 3.54 1.61
N HIS A 56 7.24 4.24 1.27
CA HIS A 56 7.00 4.83 -0.04
C HIS A 56 7.02 6.35 0.07
N ASP A 57 7.72 7.01 -0.83
CA ASP A 57 7.67 8.47 -1.01
C ASP A 57 7.02 8.86 -2.36
N ASN A 58 6.51 7.89 -3.11
CA ASN A 58 5.82 8.04 -4.38
C ASN A 58 4.88 6.84 -4.60
N SER A 59 4.04 6.89 -5.63
CA SER A 59 2.99 5.89 -5.86
C SER A 59 3.35 4.79 -6.88
N ALA A 60 4.56 4.80 -7.46
CA ALA A 60 4.93 3.95 -8.60
C ALA A 60 4.70 2.45 -8.38
N SER A 61 5.10 1.93 -7.22
CA SER A 61 4.87 0.53 -6.85
C SER A 61 4.06 0.37 -5.57
N TYR A 62 3.38 1.43 -5.15
CA TYR A 62 2.52 1.39 -3.99
C TYR A 62 1.41 0.34 -4.17
N TYR A 63 0.83 0.22 -5.37
CA TYR A 63 -0.22 -0.75 -5.70
C TYR A 63 0.28 -2.07 -6.31
N SER A 64 1.59 -2.31 -6.33
CA SER A 64 2.12 -3.55 -6.93
C SER A 64 1.95 -4.72 -5.98
N ASP A 65 1.50 -5.84 -6.56
CA ASP A 65 1.39 -7.15 -5.91
C ASP A 65 2.41 -8.13 -6.51
N ASP A 66 3.30 -7.64 -7.39
CA ASP A 66 4.30 -8.45 -8.07
C ASP A 66 5.42 -8.86 -7.10
N ASP A 67 6.32 -9.70 -7.58
CA ASP A 67 7.54 -10.07 -6.85
C ASP A 67 8.34 -8.81 -6.51
N PHE A 68 8.47 -8.57 -5.22
CA PHE A 68 9.08 -7.35 -4.68
C PHE A 68 10.60 -7.29 -4.87
N ASP A 69 11.23 -8.38 -5.32
CA ASP A 69 12.65 -8.41 -5.71
C ASP A 69 12.87 -8.03 -7.18
N LEU A 70 11.80 -7.79 -7.95
CA LEU A 70 11.93 -7.28 -9.31
C LEU A 70 12.47 -5.85 -9.32
N ASN A 71 13.45 -5.59 -10.20
CA ASN A 71 14.04 -4.26 -10.40
C ASN A 71 13.03 -3.15 -10.79
N SER A 72 11.85 -3.55 -11.28
CA SER A 72 10.73 -2.66 -11.61
C SER A 72 10.07 -2.05 -10.37
N ILE A 73 10.18 -2.70 -9.21
CA ILE A 73 9.57 -2.27 -7.96
C ILE A 73 10.31 -1.05 -7.41
N LYS A 74 9.56 -0.01 -7.06
CA LYS A 74 10.05 1.27 -6.57
C LYS A 74 9.49 1.53 -5.17
N PHE A 75 10.39 1.60 -4.20
CA PHE A 75 10.13 2.03 -2.84
C PHE A 75 11.28 2.95 -2.39
N PHE A 76 11.04 3.78 -1.37
CA PHE A 76 12.09 4.59 -0.78
C PHE A 76 13.03 3.73 0.08
N LYS A 77 12.45 2.85 0.92
CA LYS A 77 13.20 1.88 1.73
C LYS A 77 12.33 0.64 1.99
N ARG A 78 12.98 -0.52 2.14
CA ARG A 78 12.34 -1.80 2.47
C ARG A 78 13.09 -2.45 3.64
N LEU A 79 12.34 -3.09 4.52
CA LEU A 79 12.86 -4.00 5.55
C LEU A 79 12.13 -5.34 5.44
N ILE A 80 12.87 -6.42 5.64
CA ILE A 80 12.35 -7.79 5.74
C ILE A 80 12.61 -8.23 7.18
N ILE A 81 11.55 -8.52 7.92
CA ILE A 81 11.62 -8.75 9.37
C ILE A 81 10.92 -10.07 9.73
N GLU A 82 11.47 -10.80 10.68
CA GLU A 82 10.79 -11.97 11.25
C GLU A 82 9.54 -11.53 12.05
N PRO A 83 8.34 -12.07 11.78
CA PRO A 83 7.14 -11.63 12.48
C PRO A 83 7.15 -12.07 13.94
N GLN A 84 6.77 -11.16 14.83
CA GLN A 84 6.47 -11.43 16.23
C GLN A 84 4.95 -11.35 16.45
N PHE A 85 4.39 -12.39 17.07
CA PHE A 85 2.97 -12.48 17.40
C PHE A 85 2.71 -11.96 18.83
N PRO A 86 1.63 -11.20 19.08
CA PRO A 86 0.66 -10.64 18.12
C PRO A 86 1.07 -9.27 17.55
N PHE A 87 2.28 -8.82 17.87
CA PHE A 87 2.78 -7.47 17.65
C PHE A 87 4.24 -7.51 17.19
N THR A 88 4.56 -6.78 16.12
CA THR A 88 5.93 -6.59 15.64
C THR A 88 6.26 -5.10 15.58
N GLN A 89 7.43 -4.70 16.07
CA GLN A 89 7.93 -3.33 15.91
C GLN A 89 9.08 -3.30 14.91
N VAL A 90 9.07 -2.30 14.03
CA VAL A 90 10.10 -2.10 13.01
C VAL A 90 10.57 -0.66 13.00
N ILE A 91 11.86 -0.44 12.79
CA ILE A 91 12.48 0.89 12.85
C ILE A 91 13.18 1.22 11.53
N PHE A 92 12.77 2.31 10.90
CA PHE A 92 13.50 2.94 9.80
C PHE A 92 14.40 4.05 10.34
N GLU A 93 15.70 3.77 10.37
CA GLU A 93 16.70 4.76 10.80
C GLU A 93 17.18 5.66 9.67
N ASN A 94 17.60 6.87 10.05
CA ASN A 94 18.32 7.83 9.21
C ASN A 94 17.56 8.23 7.92
N ILE A 95 16.23 8.31 7.99
CA ILE A 95 15.39 8.81 6.90
C ILE A 95 15.24 10.34 7.03
N PRO A 96 15.11 11.10 5.93
CA PRO A 96 14.69 12.50 6.02
C PRO A 96 13.25 12.60 6.56
N ALA A 97 12.97 13.60 7.39
CA ALA A 97 11.59 13.98 7.71
C ALA A 97 10.86 14.39 6.41
N GLY A 98 9.58 14.02 6.31
CA GLY A 98 8.81 14.16 5.08
C GLY A 98 7.50 13.36 5.11
N ASN A 99 6.79 13.34 3.99
CA ASN A 99 5.58 12.56 3.80
C ASN A 99 5.92 11.17 3.25
N TYR A 100 5.37 10.15 3.87
CA TYR A 100 5.58 8.76 3.47
C TYR A 100 4.30 7.95 3.60
N ALA A 101 4.15 6.91 2.79
CA ALA A 101 3.19 5.85 3.05
C ALA A 101 3.94 4.58 3.52
N VAL A 102 3.39 3.90 4.52
CA VAL A 102 3.88 2.61 4.98
C VAL A 102 2.95 1.52 4.46
N SER A 103 3.50 0.44 3.92
CA SER A 103 2.73 -0.77 3.66
C SER A 103 3.46 -2.00 4.15
N VAL A 104 2.71 -2.93 4.75
CA VAL A 104 3.22 -4.18 5.28
C VAL A 104 2.48 -5.34 4.63
N ILE A 105 3.24 -6.37 4.26
CA ILE A 105 2.72 -7.64 3.75
C ILE A 105 3.30 -8.74 4.63
N HIS A 106 2.45 -9.65 5.10
CA HIS A 106 2.86 -10.86 5.79
C HIS A 106 2.96 -12.00 4.79
N ASP A 107 4.16 -12.18 4.25
CA ASP A 107 4.53 -13.20 3.28
C ASP A 107 4.86 -14.50 4.04
N GLU A 108 3.85 -15.36 4.20
CA GLU A 108 3.97 -16.57 5.02
C GLU A 108 4.74 -17.69 4.34
N ASP A 109 4.69 -17.76 3.01
CA ASP A 109 5.33 -18.80 2.21
C ASP A 109 6.71 -18.40 1.66
N LYS A 110 7.11 -17.14 1.86
CA LYS A 110 8.39 -16.55 1.48
C LYS A 110 8.61 -16.48 -0.03
N ASN A 111 7.53 -16.28 -0.78
CA ASN A 111 7.59 -16.15 -2.23
C ASN A 111 7.87 -14.71 -2.71
N GLY A 112 7.88 -13.73 -1.80
CA GLY A 112 8.19 -12.34 -2.11
C GLY A 112 7.10 -11.59 -2.88
N THR A 113 5.88 -12.11 -2.94
CA THR A 113 4.72 -11.48 -3.62
C THR A 113 3.58 -11.24 -2.64
N LEU A 114 2.57 -10.44 -3.02
CA LEU A 114 1.28 -10.48 -2.32
C LEU A 114 0.42 -11.53 -3.00
N SER A 115 0.34 -12.72 -2.41
CA SER A 115 -0.41 -13.82 -2.99
C SER A 115 -1.91 -13.47 -3.09
N ARG A 116 -2.55 -13.85 -4.19
CA ARG A 116 -4.00 -13.66 -4.41
C ARG A 116 -4.70 -15.01 -4.52
N MET A 117 -5.89 -15.12 -3.93
CA MET A 117 -6.75 -16.30 -4.03
C MET A 117 -7.24 -16.51 -5.48
N ILE A 118 -7.45 -17.76 -5.89
CA ILE A 118 -7.89 -18.13 -7.26
C ILE A 118 -9.39 -18.49 -7.30
N PHE A 119 -9.90 -19.32 -6.40
CA PHE A 119 -11.32 -19.68 -6.32
C PHE A 119 -11.70 -19.98 -4.85
N PRO A 120 -12.88 -19.57 -4.33
CA PRO A 120 -13.94 -18.78 -4.98
C PRO A 120 -13.70 -17.25 -4.97
N PHE A 121 -12.55 -16.78 -4.51
CA PHE A 121 -12.23 -15.38 -4.25
C PHE A 121 -11.14 -14.81 -5.20
N ALA A 122 -11.28 -15.08 -6.50
CA ALA A 122 -10.30 -14.75 -7.52
C ALA A 122 -9.81 -13.28 -7.44
N GLY A 123 -8.51 -13.08 -7.22
CA GLY A 123 -7.88 -11.75 -7.21
C GLY A 123 -7.83 -11.05 -5.85
N MET A 124 -8.35 -11.65 -4.79
CA MET A 124 -8.31 -11.09 -3.44
C MET A 124 -7.00 -11.47 -2.73
N PRO A 125 -6.32 -10.56 -2.02
CA PRO A 125 -5.13 -10.90 -1.26
C PRO A 125 -5.41 -12.06 -0.29
N SER A 126 -4.68 -13.17 -0.42
CA SER A 126 -4.76 -14.30 0.50
C SER A 126 -3.95 -14.07 1.77
N GLU A 127 -2.98 -13.15 1.72
CA GLU A 127 -2.05 -12.87 2.82
C GLU A 127 -2.46 -11.60 3.59
N PRO A 128 -2.21 -11.55 4.91
CA PRO A 128 -2.45 -10.34 5.69
C PRO A 128 -1.61 -9.16 5.19
N TYR A 129 -2.24 -8.00 5.07
CA TYR A 129 -1.55 -6.75 4.73
C TYR A 129 -2.09 -5.58 5.56
N GLY A 130 -1.29 -4.52 5.66
CA GLY A 130 -1.64 -3.31 6.41
C GLY A 130 -1.02 -2.06 5.80
N LEU A 131 -1.65 -0.91 6.01
CA LEU A 131 -1.28 0.37 5.43
C LEU A 131 -1.26 1.45 6.51
N SER A 132 -0.39 2.44 6.39
CA SER A 132 -0.46 3.62 7.25
C SER A 132 -1.82 4.31 7.11
N ASN A 133 -2.23 4.97 8.19
CA ASN A 133 -3.59 5.50 8.40
C ASN A 133 -4.68 4.42 8.43
N ASP A 134 -4.32 3.13 8.51
CA ASP A 134 -5.26 2.00 8.53
C ASP A 134 -6.33 2.13 7.43
N ILE A 135 -5.90 2.59 6.24
CA ILE A 135 -6.80 2.70 5.10
C ILE A 135 -7.06 1.30 4.53
N TYR A 136 -8.32 0.98 4.27
CA TYR A 136 -8.71 -0.29 3.66
C TYR A 136 -9.82 -0.06 2.65
N SER A 137 -9.73 -0.74 1.51
CA SER A 137 -10.85 -0.94 0.59
C SER A 137 -11.10 -2.44 0.47
N ASN A 138 -12.38 -2.84 0.39
CA ASN A 138 -12.78 -4.25 0.32
C ASN A 138 -12.24 -4.96 -0.93
N PHE A 139 -11.83 -4.20 -1.96
CA PHE A 139 -11.46 -4.75 -3.26
C PHE A 139 -10.06 -4.32 -3.71
N THR A 140 -9.45 -3.34 -3.06
CA THR A 140 -8.15 -2.78 -3.46
C THR A 140 -7.39 -2.24 -2.26
N LYS A 141 -6.10 -2.01 -2.45
CA LYS A 141 -5.35 -1.04 -1.66
C LYS A 141 -6.01 0.35 -1.83
N GLY A 142 -6.25 1.07 -0.73
CA GLY A 142 -6.78 2.45 -0.77
C GLY A 142 -5.79 3.40 -1.47
N PRO A 143 -6.17 4.64 -1.82
CA PRO A 143 -5.29 5.53 -2.58
C PRO A 143 -4.02 5.89 -1.79
N PHE A 144 -2.92 6.08 -2.51
CA PHE A 144 -1.60 6.41 -1.94
C PHE A 144 -1.65 7.68 -1.09
N GLU A 145 -2.40 8.68 -1.55
CA GLU A 145 -2.55 9.98 -0.89
C GLU A 145 -3.18 9.83 0.50
N ASP A 146 -4.13 8.90 0.67
CA ASP A 146 -4.78 8.65 1.95
C ASP A 146 -3.87 7.88 2.91
N ALA A 147 -2.84 7.19 2.41
CA ALA A 147 -1.85 6.49 3.23
C ALA A 147 -0.71 7.42 3.70
N LEU A 148 -0.62 8.65 3.20
CA LEU A 148 0.48 9.55 3.57
C LEU A 148 0.40 9.95 5.05
N ILE A 149 1.52 9.74 5.74
CA ILE A 149 1.80 10.25 7.07
C ILE A 149 2.92 11.28 7.01
N GLN A 150 2.83 12.31 7.83
CA GLN A 150 3.86 13.33 7.95
C GLN A 150 4.87 12.93 9.04
N VAL A 151 5.98 12.33 8.63
CA VAL A 151 7.07 11.92 9.52
C VAL A 151 7.90 13.13 9.91
N THR A 152 7.94 13.44 11.20
CA THR A 152 8.72 14.57 11.76
C THR A 152 10.01 14.11 12.44
N ALA A 153 10.91 15.06 12.70
CA ALA A 153 12.12 14.85 13.51
C ALA A 153 11.85 15.20 14.99
N PRO A 154 12.64 14.67 15.95
CA PRO A 154 13.79 13.76 15.76
C PRO A 154 13.41 12.28 15.64
N ASP A 155 12.20 11.93 16.07
CA ASP A 155 11.60 10.62 15.95
C ASP A 155 10.10 10.77 15.67
N TYR A 156 9.53 9.75 15.04
CA TYR A 156 8.10 9.64 14.79
C TYR A 156 7.68 8.20 14.94
N LYS A 157 6.47 7.99 15.48
CA LYS A 157 5.88 6.67 15.64
C LYS A 157 4.54 6.62 14.93
N VAL A 158 4.30 5.55 14.20
CA VAL A 158 3.01 5.22 13.60
C VAL A 158 2.62 3.80 13.99
N SER A 159 1.33 3.55 14.12
CA SER A 159 0.77 2.21 14.26
C SER A 159 -0.08 1.88 13.04
N LEU A 160 -0.08 0.61 12.64
CA LEU A 160 -0.98 0.05 11.63
C LEU A 160 -1.37 -1.38 12.01
N THR A 161 -2.42 -1.88 11.39
CA THR A 161 -2.95 -3.22 11.68
C THR A 161 -2.86 -4.11 10.44
N LEU A 162 -2.40 -5.35 10.59
CA LEU A 162 -2.55 -6.34 9.53
C LEU A 162 -3.99 -6.85 9.52
N ASN A 163 -4.55 -6.96 8.32
CA ASN A 163 -5.86 -7.56 8.12
C ASN A 163 -5.77 -8.53 6.95
N SER A 164 -6.48 -9.65 7.06
CA SER A 164 -6.74 -10.55 5.94
C SER A 164 -8.17 -10.34 5.45
N HIS A 165 -8.44 -10.66 4.18
CA HIS A 165 -9.83 -10.62 3.71
C HIS A 165 -10.70 -11.69 4.40
N LEU A 166 -10.09 -12.80 4.83
CA LEU A 166 -10.79 -13.89 5.53
C LEU A 166 -11.25 -13.46 6.92
N SER A 167 -10.36 -12.95 7.78
CA SER A 167 -10.71 -12.47 9.14
C SER A 167 -11.90 -11.50 9.14
N LYS A 168 -12.00 -10.65 8.11
CA LYS A 168 -13.11 -9.69 7.94
C LYS A 168 -14.40 -10.30 7.42
N MET A 169 -14.35 -11.25 6.47
CA MET A 169 -15.56 -11.91 5.97
C MET A 169 -16.18 -12.84 7.02
N THR A 170 -15.36 -13.45 7.86
CA THR A 170 -15.80 -14.41 8.86
C THR A 170 -15.99 -13.80 10.24
N GLY A 171 -15.44 -12.59 10.49
CA GLY A 171 -15.45 -11.97 11.82
C GLY A 171 -14.77 -12.85 12.89
N LEU A 172 -13.86 -13.71 12.43
CA LEU A 172 -13.17 -14.77 13.19
C LEU A 172 -11.68 -14.47 13.19
#